data_AF-A0A8H2PL49-F1
#
_entry.id   AF-A0A8H2PL49-F1
#
_cell.length_a   1.000
_cell.length_b   1.000
_cell.length_c   1.000
_cell.angle_alpha   90.00
_cell.angle_beta   90.00
_cell.angle_gamma   90.00
#
_symmetry.space_group_name_H-M   'P 1'
#
loop_
_entity.id
_entity.type
_entity.pdbx_description
1 polymer ?
#
loop_
_entity_poly.entity_id
_entity_poly.type
_entity_poly.pdbx_seq_one_letter_code
_entity_poly.pdbx_strand_id
1 'polypeptide(L)'
;MYGSGLRLMEVVRLRVKDIDFDHYGVQIWQGKGGKNRQVTLAKELCDELKLQILVVIPFCIKKCSLRMAWTTVEQIKFMPI
;
A
#
# COMPACT_ATOMS: atom_id res chain seq x y z
N MET A 1 -11.83 -6.80 1.14
CA MET A 1 -12.79 -7.75 0.51
C MET A 1 -14.17 -7.14 0.33
N TYR A 2 -14.79 -6.56 1.38
CA TYR A 2 -16.16 -6.04 1.27
C TYR A 2 -16.31 -4.62 0.68
N GLY A 3 -15.27 -3.76 0.72
CA GLY A 3 -15.38 -2.37 0.21
C GLY A 3 -14.86 -2.10 -1.21
N SER A 4 -14.09 -3.03 -1.81
CA SER A 4 -13.34 -2.76 -3.05
C SER A 4 -13.34 -3.93 -4.05
N GLY A 5 -13.94 -5.08 -3.73
CA GLY A 5 -13.95 -6.24 -4.63
C GLY A 5 -12.56 -6.81 -4.95
N LEU A 6 -11.59 -6.61 -4.04
CA LEU A 6 -10.26 -7.21 -4.09
C LEU A 6 -10.30 -8.70 -3.74
N ARG A 7 -9.60 -9.53 -4.50
CA ARG A 7 -9.42 -10.96 -4.18
C ARG A 7 -8.39 -11.13 -3.07
N LEU A 8 -8.51 -12.21 -2.29
CA LEU A 8 -7.60 -12.50 -1.17
C LEU A 8 -6.13 -12.44 -1.58
N MET A 9 -5.80 -13.12 -2.68
CA MET A 9 -4.44 -13.23 -3.18
C MET A 9 -3.88 -11.91 -3.73
N GLU A 10 -4.75 -11.01 -4.17
CA GLU A 10 -4.37 -9.66 -4.62
C GLU A 10 -3.96 -8.80 -3.41
N VAL A 11 -4.70 -8.91 -2.30
CA VAL A 11 -4.41 -8.17 -1.05
C VAL A 11 -3.12 -8.65 -0.39
N VAL A 12 -2.91 -9.97 -0.31
CA VAL A 12 -1.71 -10.55 0.35
C VAL A 12 -0.42 -10.16 -0.38
N ARG A 13 -0.48 -9.92 -1.69
CA ARG A 13 0.68 -9.57 -2.52
C ARG A 13 0.83 -8.07 -2.75
N LEU A 14 -0.07 -7.27 -2.19
CA LEU A 14 -0.06 -5.83 -2.35
C LEU A 14 1.18 -5.24 -1.68
N ARG A 15 1.85 -4.31 -2.37
CA ARG A 15 3.00 -3.59 -1.82
C ARG A 15 2.56 -2.17 -1.48
N VAL A 16 3.20 -1.60 -0.46
CA VAL A 16 2.92 -0.24 0.02
C VAL A 16 3.02 0.80 -1.11
N LYS A 17 3.93 0.60 -2.06
CA LYS A 17 4.13 1.49 -3.22
C LYS A 17 3.02 1.47 -4.27
N ASP A 18 2.18 0.44 -4.28
CA ASP A 18 1.12 0.24 -5.29
C ASP A 18 -0.24 0.83 -4.81
N ILE A 19 -0.25 1.53 -3.66
CA ILE A 19 -1.42 2.15 -3.04
C ILE A 19 -1.37 3.66 -3.28
N ASP A 20 -2.35 4.19 -4.00
CA ASP A 20 -2.50 5.62 -4.29
C ASP A 20 -3.52 6.23 -3.32
N PHE A 21 -3.04 6.97 -2.31
CA PHE A 21 -3.90 7.59 -1.30
C PHE A 21 -4.63 8.85 -1.80
N ASP A 22 -4.07 9.59 -2.76
CA ASP A 22 -4.68 10.81 -3.31
C ASP A 22 -5.97 10.52 -4.09
N HIS A 23 -5.97 9.42 -4.84
CA HIS A 23 -7.07 9.03 -5.72
C HIS A 23 -7.90 7.87 -5.15
N TYR A 24 -7.63 7.46 -3.91
CA TYR A 24 -8.25 6.29 -3.26
C TYR A 24 -8.26 5.07 -4.18
N GLY A 25 -7.11 4.78 -4.78
CA GLY A 25 -6.96 3.75 -5.81
C GLY A 25 -5.87 2.76 -5.46
N VAL A 26 -6.06 1.50 -5.84
CA VAL A 26 -5.03 0.47 -5.74
C VAL A 26 -4.77 -0.11 -7.10
N GLN A 27 -3.48 -0.17 -7.45
CA GLN A 27 -3.03 -0.82 -8.67
C GLN A 27 -2.73 -2.29 -8.39
N ILE A 28 -3.46 -3.18 -9.04
CA ILE A 28 -3.26 -4.62 -8.94
C ILE A 28 -2.44 -5.08 -10.12
N TRP A 29 -1.27 -5.63 -9.81
CA TRP A 29 -0.40 -6.29 -10.76
C TRP A 29 -0.76 -7.77 -10.90
N GLN A 30 -0.74 -8.29 -12.13
CA GLN A 30 -1.00 -9.70 -12.44
C GLN A 30 -2.42 -10.18 -12.05
N GLY A 31 -3.44 -9.43 -12.46
CA GLY A 31 -4.82 -9.92 -12.40
C GLY A 31 -5.05 -11.15 -13.29
N LYS A 32 -6.23 -11.78 -13.15
CA LYS A 32 -6.60 -12.95 -13.96
C LYS A 32 -6.42 -12.65 -15.46
N GLY A 33 -5.64 -13.48 -16.14
CA GLY A 33 -5.30 -13.29 -17.57
C GLY A 33 -4.15 -12.32 -17.82
N GLY A 34 -3.34 -11.99 -16.80
CA GLY A 34 -2.15 -11.14 -16.94
C GLY A 34 -2.47 -9.65 -17.12
N LYS A 35 -3.72 -9.25 -16.93
CA LYS A 35 -4.15 -7.85 -17.03
C LYS A 35 -4.03 -7.16 -15.69
N ASN A 36 -3.47 -5.96 -15.69
CA ASN A 36 -3.48 -5.09 -14.54
C ASN A 36 -4.84 -4.39 -14.47
N ARG A 37 -5.30 -4.08 -13.26
CA ARG A 37 -6.51 -3.29 -13.06
C ARG A 37 -6.32 -2.36 -11.88
N GLN A 38 -6.96 -1.20 -11.97
CA GLN A 38 -7.09 -0.30 -10.84
C GLN A 38 -8.42 -0.56 -10.14
N VAL A 39 -8.40 -0.53 -8.83
CA VAL A 39 -9.57 -0.74 -7.99
C VAL A 39 -9.74 0.45 -7.07
N THR A 40 -10.97 0.93 -6.96
CA THR A 40 -11.32 1.99 -6.02
C THR A 40 -11.35 1.45 -4.60
N LEU A 41 -10.72 2.18 -3.68
CA LEU A 41 -10.77 1.94 -2.25
C LEU A 41 -11.85 2.83 -1.61
N ALA A 42 -12.51 2.30 -0.59
CA ALA A 42 -13.33 3.10 0.30
C ALA A 42 -12.42 4.00 1.17
N LYS A 43 -12.87 5.23 1.42
CA LYS A 43 -12.12 6.20 2.25
C LYS A 43 -11.91 5.68 3.67
N GLU A 44 -12.89 4.98 4.22
CA GLU A 44 -12.85 4.37 5.56
C GLU A 44 -11.69 3.37 5.71
N LEU A 45 -11.32 2.64 4.65
CA LEU A 45 -10.20 1.70 4.68
C LEU A 45 -8.83 2.38 4.63
N CYS A 46 -8.74 3.65 4.21
CA CYS A 46 -7.46 4.33 4.11
C CYS A 46 -6.81 4.56 5.47
N ASP A 47 -7.62 4.86 6.49
CA ASP A 47 -7.09 5.10 7.83
C ASP A 47 -6.54 3.81 8.46
N GLU A 48 -7.23 2.69 8.28
CA GLU A 48 -6.74 1.37 8.68
C GLU A 48 -5.45 0.97 7.95
N LEU A 49 -5.36 1.26 6.64
CA LEU A 49 -4.15 0.99 5.85
C LEU A 49 -2.95 1.83 6.31
N LYS A 50 -3.16 3.11 6.64
CA LYS A 50 -2.12 3.98 7.19
C LYS A 50 -1.58 3.43 8.51
N LEU A 51 -2.48 2.99 9.41
CA LEU A 51 -2.08 2.36 10.68
C LEU A 51 -1.24 1.09 10.45
N GLN A 52 -1.65 0.24 9.50
CA GLN A 52 -0.87 -0.96 9.17
C GLN A 52 0.52 -0.61 8.63
N ILE A 53 0.63 0.42 7.79
CA ILE A 53 1.92 0.87 7.24
C ILE A 53 2.85 1.35 8.35
N LEU A 54 2.35 2.12 9.32
CA LEU A 54 3.13 2.58 10.48
C LEU A 54 3.69 1.41 11.30
N VAL A 55 2.95 0.32 11.42
CA VAL A 55 3.41 -0.90 12.11
C VAL A 55 4.43 -1.69 11.28
N VAL A 56 4.28 -1.72 9.96
CA VAL A 56 5.11 -2.55 9.06
C VAL A 56 6.47 -1.91 8.72
N ILE A 57 6.54 -0.58 8.57
CA ILE A 57 7.80 0.14 8.28
C ILE A 57 8.95 -0.22 9.25
N PRO A 58 8.77 -0.18 10.59
CA PRO A 58 9.85 -0.54 11.51
C PRO A 58 10.25 -2.01 11.41
N PHE A 59 9.33 -2.91 11.07
CA PHE A 59 9.63 -4.32 10.84
C PHE A 59 10.42 -4.56 9.55
N CYS A 60 10.09 -3.81 8.49
CA CYS A 60 10.79 -3.89 7.21
C CYS A 60 12.25 -3.42 7.32
N ILE A 61 12.50 -2.35 8.07
CA ILE A 61 13.86 -1.82 8.34
C ILE A 61 14.71 -2.88 9.07
N LYS A 62 14.14 -3.61 10.04
CA LYS A 62 14.87 -4.65 10.77
C LYS A 62 15.25 -5.88 9.93
N LYS A 63 14.52 -6.15 8.84
CA LYS A 63 14.87 -7.23 7.89
C LYS A 63 15.79 -6.78 6.76
N CYS A 64 15.87 -5.48 6.49
CA CYS A 64 16.63 -4.91 5.38
C CYS A 64 18.04 -4.47 5.82
N SER A 65 18.83 -5.34 6.46
CA SER A 65 20.20 -4.97 6.87
C SER A 65 21.21 -4.98 5.73
N LEU A 66 20.92 -5.55 4.57
CA LEU A 66 21.88 -5.61 3.47
C LEU A 66 21.16 -5.53 2.12
N ARG A 67 20.84 -4.30 1.66
CA ARG A 67 21.15 -3.79 0.31
C ARG A 67 20.46 -2.44 0.06
N MET A 68 21.29 -1.40 0.09
CA MET A 68 21.17 -0.13 -0.64
C MET A 68 20.08 0.87 -0.24
N ALA A 69 20.57 1.97 0.35
CA ALA A 69 20.24 3.35 -0.01
C ALA A 69 18.80 3.63 -0.44
N TRP A 70 17.96 3.99 0.53
CA TRP A 70 16.86 4.92 0.28
C TRP A 70 17.08 6.14 1.16
N THR A 71 17.64 7.13 0.48
CA THR A 71 17.77 8.53 0.82
C THR A 71 16.43 9.09 1.32
N THR A 72 16.54 10.13 2.17
CA THR A 72 15.51 11.10 2.57
C THR A 72 14.39 10.65 3.50
N VAL A 73 14.53 11.15 4.73
CA VAL A 73 13.60 11.22 5.87
C VAL A 73 12.45 12.21 5.59
N GLU A 74 11.98 12.39 4.35
CA GLU A 74 11.17 13.57 3.97
C GLU A 74 9.77 13.31 3.38
N GLN A 75 9.05 12.28 3.82
CA GLN A 75 7.62 12.13 3.44
C GLN A 75 6.67 11.95 4.63
N ILE A 76 7.07 12.37 5.85
CA ILE A 76 6.16 12.51 7.01
C ILE A 76 5.46 13.90 7.02
N LYS A 77 5.68 14.74 6.00
CA LYS A 77 4.91 15.98 5.82
C LYS A 77 3.85 15.78 4.75
N PHE A 78 2.67 15.27 5.07
CA PHE A 78 1.40 15.66 4.44
C PHE A 78 0.22 14.94 5.12
N MET A 79 -0.18 15.48 6.27
CA MET A 79 -1.53 15.29 6.81
C MET A 79 -1.87 16.53 7.64
N PRO A 80 -2.60 17.53 7.09
CA PRO A 80 -3.37 18.43 7.92
C PRO A 80 -4.68 17.76 8.36
N ILE A 81 -5.08 18.14 9.56
CA ILE A 81 -6.29 17.82 10.32
C ILE A 81 -7.56 18.08 9.49
#